data_AF-A0A8T0FG42-F1
#
_entry.id   AF-A0A8T0FG42-F1
#
_cell.length_a   1.000
_cell.length_b   1.000
_cell.length_c   1.000
_cell.angle_alpha   90.00
_cell.angle_beta   90.00
_cell.angle_gamma   90.00
#
_symmetry.space_group_name_H-M   'P 1'
#
loop_
_entity.id
_entity.type
_entity.pdbx_description
1 polymer ?
#
loop_
_entity_poly.entity_id
_entity_poly.type
_entity_poly.pdbx_seq_one_letter_code
_entity_poly.pdbx_strand_id
1 'polypeptide(L)'
;MGDEEDQRPQSQRSCGKLILRLLFSHVGLFLLVCLYAGFGAWLFSTLEFEYENYLRKERYIRSVDVNDSIAYLSALFYYLKDKVSQEEWDARVYQELRDLDRFIVGAVKNFSYDSTMDMDKWDREWSFGNGLLYSVTILTTIGYGHVTPKTQIGKVVTILYSLIGIPLTLIFLANIGDLMASFFRYAYSRLCCRWCRGTRRRCEYPPEAVAQMGGRLPPLSSDVVGEETYMPTSQDSETTFRGKPFMDIKEASLKP
;
A
#
# COMPACT_ATOMS: atom_id res chain seq x y z
N MET A 1 32.92 -0.92 59.37
CA MET A 1 32.27 -2.15 59.86
C MET A 1 30.79 -1.83 59.98
N GLY A 2 29.92 -2.24 59.07
CA GLY A 2 30.10 -3.00 57.84
C GLY A 2 29.10 -2.50 56.81
N ASP A 3 29.50 -2.66 55.55
CA ASP A 3 28.67 -2.58 54.37
C ASP A 3 27.51 -3.58 54.47
N GLU A 4 26.31 -3.20 54.04
CA GLU A 4 25.31 -4.15 53.55
C GLU A 4 24.31 -3.43 52.63
N GLU A 5 24.75 -3.28 51.37
CA GLU A 5 23.84 -3.54 50.25
C GLU A 5 23.27 -4.95 50.43
N ASP A 6 21.95 -5.11 50.48
CA ASP A 6 21.33 -6.31 49.91
C ASP A 6 20.09 -5.95 49.12
N GLN A 7 20.17 -6.33 47.85
CA GLN A 7 19.19 -6.21 46.79
C GLN A 7 18.16 -7.34 46.93
N ARG A 8 16.92 -7.13 46.48
CA ARG A 8 16.07 -8.12 45.76
C ARG A 8 14.62 -7.61 45.58
N PRO A 9 13.87 -8.09 44.58
CA PRO A 9 14.17 -8.11 43.15
C PRO A 9 13.08 -7.36 42.34
N GLN A 10 13.47 -6.66 41.26
CA GLN A 10 12.54 -6.19 40.24
C GLN A 10 12.00 -7.37 39.42
N SER A 11 10.96 -8.03 39.92
CA SER A 11 10.22 -9.06 39.18
C SER A 11 8.85 -8.51 38.77
N GLN A 12 8.48 -8.71 37.50
CA GLN A 12 7.14 -8.53 36.93
C GLN A 12 6.60 -7.11 36.60
N ARG A 13 7.28 -6.22 35.85
CA ARG A 13 6.58 -5.13 35.08
C ARG A 13 7.25 -4.68 33.77
N SER A 14 7.99 -5.55 33.07
CA SER A 14 8.75 -5.11 31.88
C SER A 14 8.19 -5.54 30.53
N CYS A 15 7.50 -6.68 30.43
CA CYS A 15 7.07 -7.21 29.13
C CYS A 15 6.08 -6.26 28.40
N GLY A 16 5.09 -5.72 29.12
CA GLY A 16 4.14 -4.76 28.55
C GLY A 16 4.78 -3.42 28.17
N LYS A 17 5.75 -2.91 28.94
CA LYS A 17 6.43 -1.65 28.63
C LYS A 17 7.36 -1.77 27.42
N LEU A 18 7.97 -2.94 27.22
CA LEU A 18 8.83 -3.22 26.06
C LEU A 18 8.00 -3.40 24.78
N ILE A 19 6.90 -4.16 24.85
CA ILE A 19 5.95 -4.34 23.74
C ILE A 19 5.33 -2.99 23.36
N LEU A 20 4.94 -2.16 24.33
CA LEU A 20 4.38 -0.83 24.04
C LEU A 20 5.41 0.09 23.36
N ARG A 21 6.68 0.06 23.80
CA ARG A 21 7.77 0.82 23.16
C ARG A 21 8.10 0.34 21.75
N LEU A 22 8.02 -0.97 21.50
CA LEU A 22 8.20 -1.54 20.17
C LEU A 22 7.01 -1.20 19.26
N LEU A 23 5.77 -1.33 19.74
CA LEU A 23 4.55 -0.98 19.00
C LEU A 23 4.47 0.52 18.65
N PHE A 24 5.00 1.39 19.52
CA PHE A 24 5.09 2.84 19.26
C PHE A 24 6.33 3.27 18.47
N SER A 25 7.25 2.35 18.15
CA SER A 25 8.33 2.65 17.22
C SER A 25 7.79 2.67 15.79
N HIS A 26 8.29 3.59 14.95
CA HIS A 26 7.96 3.65 13.51
C HIS A 26 8.09 2.27 12.84
N VAL A 27 9.09 1.48 13.27
CA VAL A 27 9.34 0.12 12.76
C VAL A 27 8.28 -0.88 13.25
N GLY A 28 7.83 -0.77 14.50
CA GLY A 28 6.83 -1.70 15.04
C GLY A 28 5.44 -1.47 14.48
N LEU A 29 5.05 -0.22 14.21
CA LEU A 29 3.79 0.07 13.54
C LEU A 29 3.78 -0.47 12.10
N PHE A 30 4.88 -0.30 11.36
CA PHE A 30 5.03 -0.89 10.03
C PHE A 30 4.88 -2.42 10.07
N LEU A 31 5.63 -3.09 10.96
CA LEU A 31 5.53 -4.54 11.11
C LEU A 31 4.13 -5.00 11.50
N LEU A 32 3.46 -4.28 12.40
CA LEU A 32 2.10 -4.60 12.82
C LEU A 32 1.11 -4.51 11.66
N VAL A 33 1.20 -3.49 10.81
CA VAL A 33 0.35 -3.38 9.61
C VAL A 33 0.64 -4.49 8.61
N CYS A 34 1.91 -4.81 8.37
CA CYS A 34 2.29 -5.92 7.49
C CYS A 34 1.77 -7.28 8.00
N LEU A 35 1.90 -7.53 9.30
CA LEU A 35 1.37 -8.74 9.93
C LEU A 35 -0.16 -8.77 9.89
N TYR A 36 -0.83 -7.64 10.08
CA TYR A 36 -2.28 -7.54 9.98
C TYR A 36 -2.77 -7.85 8.56
N ALA A 37 -2.11 -7.31 7.53
CA ALA A 37 -2.41 -7.62 6.13
C ALA A 37 -2.14 -9.10 5.80
N GLY A 38 -1.04 -9.68 6.29
CA GLY A 38 -0.74 -11.10 6.12
C GLY A 38 -1.74 -12.01 6.83
N PHE A 39 -2.18 -11.62 8.03
CA PHE A 39 -3.25 -12.31 8.76
C PHE A 39 -4.58 -12.26 7.99
N GLY A 40 -4.94 -11.11 7.42
CA GLY A 40 -6.09 -10.98 6.54
C GLY A 40 -6.02 -11.94 5.36
N ALA A 41 -4.86 -12.04 4.70
CA ALA A 41 -4.65 -12.95 3.57
C ALA A 41 -4.93 -14.41 3.94
N TRP A 42 -4.38 -14.85 5.08
CA TRP A 42 -4.61 -16.19 5.61
C TRP A 42 -6.07 -16.40 6.03
N LEU A 43 -6.68 -15.42 6.69
CA LEU A 43 -8.07 -15.49 7.16
C LEU A 43 -9.05 -15.63 6.00
N PHE A 44 -8.97 -14.79 4.97
CA PHE A 44 -9.90 -14.86 3.84
C PHE A 44 -9.65 -16.08 2.96
N SER A 45 -8.38 -16.46 2.76
CA SER A 45 -8.04 -17.68 2.01
C SER A 45 -8.60 -18.93 2.68
N THR A 46 -8.54 -19.03 4.01
CA THR A 46 -9.11 -20.18 4.74
C THR A 46 -10.63 -20.17 4.77
N LEU A 47 -11.27 -19.01 4.95
CA LEU A 47 -12.73 -18.89 4.98
C LEU A 47 -13.39 -19.22 3.64
N GLU A 48 -12.80 -18.79 2.52
CA GLU A 48 -13.39 -18.99 1.19
C GLU A 48 -12.92 -20.28 0.51
N PHE A 49 -11.95 -21.00 1.10
CA PHE A 49 -11.40 -22.23 0.52
C PHE A 49 -12.45 -23.30 0.25
N GLU A 50 -13.37 -23.54 1.19
CA GLU A 50 -14.41 -24.55 1.02
C GLU A 50 -15.38 -24.20 -0.09
N TYR A 51 -15.82 -22.93 -0.14
CA TYR A 51 -16.72 -22.43 -1.16
C TYR A 51 -16.07 -22.45 -2.56
N GLU A 52 -14.81 -22.05 -2.67
CA GLU A 52 -14.07 -22.09 -3.92
C GLU A 52 -13.93 -23.53 -4.44
N ASN A 53 -13.62 -24.49 -3.56
CA ASN A 53 -13.53 -25.90 -3.95
C ASN A 53 -14.88 -26.47 -4.41
N TYR A 54 -15.98 -26.06 -3.78
CA TYR A 54 -17.33 -26.43 -4.20
C TYR A 54 -17.62 -25.89 -5.61
N LEU A 55 -17.40 -24.59 -5.82
CA LEU A 55 -17.65 -23.94 -7.10
C LEU A 55 -16.77 -24.53 -8.21
N ARG A 56 -15.52 -24.87 -7.88
CA ARG A 56 -14.59 -25.57 -8.79
C ARG A 56 -15.16 -26.92 -9.22
N LYS A 57 -15.68 -27.73 -8.29
CA LYS A 57 -16.30 -29.02 -8.64
C LYS A 57 -17.53 -28.83 -9.54
N GLU A 58 -18.41 -27.90 -9.22
CA GLU A 58 -19.58 -27.62 -10.05
C GLU A 58 -19.21 -27.13 -11.45
N ARG A 59 -18.23 -26.21 -11.55
CA ARG A 59 -17.74 -25.72 -12.84
C ARG A 59 -17.26 -26.87 -13.74
N TYR A 60 -16.63 -27.89 -13.15
CA TYR A 60 -16.16 -29.05 -13.90
C TYR A 60 -17.27 -29.99 -14.32
N ILE A 61 -18.21 -30.27 -13.44
CA ILE A 61 -19.39 -31.07 -13.81
C ILE A 61 -20.12 -30.38 -14.97
N ARG A 62 -20.29 -29.07 -14.91
CA ARG A 62 -20.90 -28.30 -16.00
C ARG A 62 -20.08 -28.28 -17.28
N SER A 63 -18.75 -28.25 -17.19
CA SER A 63 -17.92 -28.33 -18.39
C SER A 63 -18.11 -29.67 -19.09
N VAL A 64 -18.15 -30.77 -18.33
CA VAL A 64 -18.47 -32.12 -18.82
C VAL A 64 -19.87 -32.18 -19.43
N ASP A 65 -20.90 -31.71 -18.71
CA ASP A 65 -22.28 -31.69 -19.22
C ASP A 65 -22.40 -30.95 -20.56
N VAL A 66 -21.76 -29.79 -20.71
CA VAL A 66 -21.79 -28.99 -21.95
C VAL A 66 -21.10 -29.74 -23.08
N ASN A 67 -19.93 -30.33 -22.83
CA ASN A 67 -19.19 -31.06 -23.85
C ASN A 67 -19.96 -32.31 -24.31
N ASP A 68 -20.55 -33.05 -23.38
CA ASP A 68 -21.36 -34.23 -23.69
C ASP A 68 -22.63 -33.85 -24.47
N SER A 69 -23.26 -32.72 -24.11
CA SER A 69 -24.42 -32.18 -24.84
C SER A 69 -24.07 -31.81 -26.28
N ILE A 70 -22.91 -31.17 -26.49
CA ILE A 70 -22.41 -30.83 -27.83
C ILE A 70 -22.13 -32.10 -28.63
N ALA A 71 -21.47 -33.10 -28.02
CA ALA A 71 -21.19 -34.38 -28.67
C ALA A 71 -22.49 -35.10 -29.07
N TYR A 72 -23.46 -35.18 -28.16
CA TYR A 72 -24.78 -35.77 -28.43
C TYR A 72 -25.51 -35.08 -29.57
N LEU A 73 -25.60 -33.75 -29.54
CA LEU A 73 -26.27 -32.98 -30.58
C LEU A 73 -25.58 -33.13 -31.94
N SER A 74 -24.25 -33.12 -31.97
CA SER A 74 -23.49 -33.35 -33.21
C SER A 74 -23.79 -34.72 -33.83
N ALA A 75 -23.89 -35.77 -33.01
CA ALA A 75 -24.24 -37.12 -33.48
C ALA A 75 -25.70 -37.20 -33.94
N LEU A 76 -26.63 -36.57 -33.21
CA LEU A 76 -28.04 -36.49 -33.57
C LEU A 76 -28.23 -35.77 -34.91
N PHE A 77 -27.60 -34.61 -35.11
CA PHE A 77 -27.71 -33.84 -36.34
C PHE A 77 -27.09 -34.58 -37.53
N TYR A 78 -25.97 -35.28 -37.33
CA TYR A 78 -25.38 -36.13 -38.36
C TYR A 78 -26.33 -37.26 -38.77
N TYR A 79 -26.96 -37.92 -37.82
CA TYR A 79 -27.91 -39.01 -38.07
C TYR A 79 -29.20 -38.53 -38.78
N LEU A 80 -29.70 -37.34 -38.43
CA LEU A 80 -30.94 -36.79 -38.99
C LEU A 80 -30.75 -36.11 -40.35
N LYS A 81 -29.53 -35.71 -40.70
CA LYS A 81 -29.21 -34.93 -41.91
C LYS A 81 -29.85 -35.48 -43.19
N ASP A 82 -29.75 -36.80 -43.41
CA ASP A 82 -30.21 -37.42 -44.65
C ASP A 82 -31.63 -38.03 -44.54
N LYS A 83 -32.28 -37.90 -43.38
CA LYS A 83 -33.56 -38.56 -43.08
C LYS A 83 -34.76 -37.61 -43.01
N VAL A 84 -34.52 -36.30 -43.03
CA VAL A 84 -35.53 -35.27 -42.77
C VAL A 84 -35.47 -34.23 -43.90
N SER A 85 -36.61 -33.61 -44.21
CA SER A 85 -36.67 -32.50 -45.17
C SER A 85 -35.86 -31.29 -44.67
N GLN A 86 -35.32 -30.48 -45.58
CA GLN A 86 -34.47 -29.33 -45.22
C GLN A 86 -35.15 -28.37 -44.23
N GLU A 87 -36.43 -28.03 -44.43
CA GLU A 87 -37.17 -27.12 -43.53
C GLU A 87 -37.33 -27.69 -42.12
N GLU A 88 -37.59 -29.00 -42.01
CA GLU A 88 -37.78 -29.68 -40.73
C GLU A 88 -36.43 -29.92 -40.03
N TRP A 89 -35.35 -30.16 -40.79
CA TRP A 89 -33.99 -30.20 -40.30
C TRP A 89 -33.58 -28.84 -39.72
N ASP A 90 -33.77 -27.76 -40.47
CA ASP A 90 -33.47 -26.40 -40.03
C ASP A 90 -34.24 -26.07 -38.75
N ALA A 91 -35.56 -26.31 -38.73
CA ALA A 91 -36.39 -26.06 -37.56
C ALA A 91 -35.92 -26.81 -36.30
N ARG A 92 -35.54 -28.09 -36.45
CA ARG A 92 -35.07 -28.93 -35.34
C ARG A 92 -33.69 -28.51 -34.84
N VAL A 93 -32.75 -28.22 -35.75
CA VAL A 93 -31.42 -27.71 -35.37
C VAL A 93 -31.54 -26.39 -34.61
N TYR A 94 -32.34 -25.45 -35.10
CA TYR A 94 -32.56 -24.17 -34.42
C TYR A 94 -33.19 -24.34 -33.04
N GLN A 95 -34.10 -25.30 -32.86
CA GLN A 95 -34.71 -25.56 -31.57
C GLN A 95 -33.68 -26.09 -30.57
N GLU A 96 -32.96 -27.15 -30.91
CA GLU A 96 -31.97 -27.79 -30.04
C GLU A 96 -30.80 -26.84 -29.71
N LEU A 97 -30.33 -26.05 -30.69
CA LEU A 97 -29.28 -25.05 -30.46
C LEU A 97 -29.74 -23.94 -29.50
N ARG A 98 -31.02 -23.54 -29.55
CA ARG A 98 -31.57 -22.57 -28.59
C ARG A 98 -31.62 -23.13 -27.18
N ASP A 99 -31.90 -24.41 -27.02
CA ASP A 99 -31.92 -25.05 -25.69
C ASP A 99 -30.50 -25.23 -25.15
N LEU A 100 -29.54 -25.60 -26.00
CA LEU A 100 -28.11 -25.61 -25.67
C LEU A 100 -27.59 -24.22 -25.28
N ASP A 101 -27.94 -23.18 -26.04
CA ASP A 101 -27.55 -21.79 -25.72
C ASP A 101 -28.05 -21.38 -24.33
N ARG A 102 -29.33 -21.65 -24.03
CA ARG A 102 -29.90 -21.39 -22.69
C ARG A 102 -29.15 -22.16 -21.60
N PHE A 103 -28.78 -23.42 -21.86
CA PHE A 103 -28.00 -24.23 -20.93
C PHE A 103 -26.61 -23.64 -20.68
N ILE A 104 -25.86 -23.29 -21.73
CA ILE A 104 -24.52 -22.68 -21.64
C ILE A 104 -24.59 -21.33 -20.93
N VAL A 105 -25.54 -20.45 -21.30
CA VAL A 105 -25.73 -19.15 -20.66
C VAL A 105 -26.02 -19.31 -19.17
N GLY A 106 -26.81 -20.32 -18.79
CA GLY A 106 -27.04 -20.66 -17.39
C GLY A 106 -25.76 -21.10 -16.67
N ALA A 107 -24.95 -21.95 -17.32
CA ALA A 107 -23.68 -22.41 -16.77
C ALA A 107 -22.66 -21.28 -16.59
N VAL A 108 -22.55 -20.37 -17.57
CA VAL A 108 -21.66 -19.20 -17.53
C VAL A 108 -22.06 -18.26 -16.39
N LYS A 109 -23.36 -17.95 -16.28
CA LYS A 109 -23.86 -17.00 -15.27
C LYS A 109 -23.72 -17.50 -13.84
N ASN A 110 -23.99 -18.79 -13.60
CA ASN A 110 -24.08 -19.34 -12.24
C ASN A 110 -22.77 -19.94 -11.74
N PHE A 111 -21.93 -20.48 -12.63
CA PHE A 111 -20.74 -21.24 -12.24
C PHE A 111 -19.44 -20.71 -12.89
N SER A 112 -19.52 -19.60 -13.61
CA SER A 112 -18.38 -19.00 -14.34
C SER A 112 -17.69 -20.01 -15.24
N TYR A 113 -18.50 -20.77 -16.00
CA TYR A 113 -18.02 -21.72 -17.00
C TYR A 113 -17.22 -21.00 -18.10
N ASP A 114 -16.04 -21.55 -18.46
CA ASP A 114 -15.08 -20.95 -19.41
C ASP A 114 -14.59 -21.98 -20.46
N SER A 115 -15.41 -22.94 -20.87
CA SER A 115 -15.09 -24.00 -21.87
C SER A 115 -13.90 -24.94 -21.56
N THR A 116 -13.07 -24.59 -20.58
CA THR A 116 -11.90 -25.35 -20.17
C THR A 116 -12.35 -26.58 -19.38
N MET A 117 -11.88 -27.75 -19.81
CA MET A 117 -12.24 -29.06 -19.21
C MET A 117 -11.17 -29.60 -18.26
N ASP A 118 -10.00 -28.96 -18.25
CA ASP A 118 -8.85 -29.38 -17.47
C ASP A 118 -8.86 -28.68 -16.11
N MET A 119 -9.09 -29.46 -15.06
CA MET A 119 -9.07 -28.99 -13.69
C MET A 119 -7.71 -28.44 -13.28
N ASP A 120 -6.61 -28.93 -13.84
CA ASP A 120 -5.27 -28.51 -13.40
C ASP A 120 -4.88 -27.13 -13.95
N LYS A 121 -5.57 -26.68 -15.00
CA LYS A 121 -5.38 -25.34 -15.59
C LYS A 121 -6.11 -24.23 -14.85
N TRP A 122 -6.98 -24.56 -13.90
CA TRP A 122 -7.72 -23.53 -13.17
C TRP A 122 -6.92 -22.96 -12.03
N ASP A 123 -6.54 -21.69 -12.18
CA ASP A 123 -5.97 -20.91 -11.08
C ASP A 123 -6.97 -20.76 -9.94
N ARG A 124 -6.46 -20.77 -8.71
CA ARG A 124 -7.26 -20.45 -7.53
C ARG A 124 -7.44 -18.94 -7.43
N GLU A 125 -8.68 -18.50 -7.29
CA GLU A 125 -9.02 -17.10 -7.05
C GLU A 125 -8.44 -16.64 -5.71
N TRP A 126 -8.55 -17.47 -4.65
CA TRP A 126 -7.98 -17.19 -3.33
C TRP A 126 -6.59 -17.81 -3.14
N SER A 127 -5.62 -17.32 -3.91
CA SER A 127 -4.20 -17.51 -3.61
C SER A 127 -3.76 -16.60 -2.46
N PHE A 128 -2.64 -16.91 -1.80
CA PHE A 128 -2.08 -16.04 -0.74
C PHE A 128 -1.80 -14.62 -1.24
N GLY A 129 -1.27 -14.48 -2.46
CA GLY A 129 -1.02 -13.18 -3.09
C GLY A 129 -2.30 -12.38 -3.35
N ASN A 130 -3.34 -13.04 -3.87
CA ASN A 130 -4.65 -12.42 -4.09
C ASN A 130 -5.33 -12.06 -2.76
N GLY A 131 -5.22 -12.91 -1.74
CA GLY A 131 -5.72 -12.63 -0.39
C GLY A 131 -5.00 -11.46 0.29
N LEU A 132 -3.68 -11.33 0.07
CA LEU A 132 -2.89 -10.19 0.55
C LEU A 132 -3.30 -8.90 -0.15
N LEU A 133 -3.43 -8.93 -1.48
CA LEU A 133 -3.92 -7.80 -2.26
C LEU A 133 -5.32 -7.38 -1.80
N TYR A 134 -6.24 -8.34 -1.63
CA TYR A 134 -7.57 -8.08 -1.11
C TYR A 134 -7.52 -7.40 0.26
N SER A 135 -6.74 -7.94 1.19
CA SER A 135 -6.56 -7.39 2.54
C SER A 135 -6.04 -5.96 2.49
N VAL A 136 -4.99 -5.69 1.70
CA VAL A 136 -4.43 -4.34 1.53
C VAL A 136 -5.44 -3.38 0.91
N THR A 137 -6.23 -3.82 -0.08
CA THR A 137 -7.24 -2.96 -0.73
C THR A 137 -8.41 -2.60 0.18
N ILE A 138 -8.75 -3.45 1.16
CA ILE A 138 -9.70 -3.12 2.22
C ILE A 138 -9.09 -2.07 3.16
N LEU A 139 -7.86 -2.31 3.62
CA LEU A 139 -7.15 -1.41 4.54
C LEU A 139 -6.97 -0.01 3.97
N THR A 140 -6.63 0.07 2.69
CA THR A 140 -6.43 1.33 1.95
C THR A 140 -7.73 1.92 1.41
N THR A 141 -8.87 1.26 1.62
CA THR A 141 -10.19 1.68 1.13
C THR A 141 -10.28 1.85 -0.40
N ILE A 142 -9.38 1.20 -1.16
CA ILE A 142 -9.38 1.22 -2.64
C ILE A 142 -10.50 0.36 -3.18
N GLY A 143 -10.60 -0.90 -2.71
CA GLY A 143 -11.66 -1.83 -3.08
C GLY A 143 -11.81 -2.15 -4.57
N TYR A 144 -10.80 -2.74 -5.23
CA TYR A 144 -10.87 -3.09 -6.67
C TYR A 144 -12.02 -4.03 -7.05
N GLY A 145 -12.44 -4.90 -6.14
CA GLY A 145 -13.56 -5.84 -6.39
C GLY A 145 -13.24 -7.04 -7.28
N HIS A 146 -12.00 -7.20 -7.75
CA HIS A 146 -11.60 -8.35 -8.58
C HIS A 146 -11.75 -9.70 -7.86
N VAL A 147 -11.29 -9.77 -6.60
CA VAL A 147 -11.50 -10.93 -5.72
C VAL A 147 -12.34 -10.45 -4.54
N THR A 148 -13.46 -11.13 -4.27
CA THR A 148 -14.41 -10.77 -3.22
C THR A 148 -14.99 -12.01 -2.56
N PRO A 149 -15.19 -12.00 -1.23
CA PRO A 149 -15.78 -13.13 -0.53
C PRO A 149 -17.21 -13.33 -1.00
N LYS A 150 -17.51 -14.55 -1.43
CA LYS A 150 -18.85 -14.90 -1.90
C LYS A 150 -19.71 -15.40 -0.75
N THR A 151 -19.09 -15.98 0.28
CA THR A 151 -19.78 -16.47 1.46
C THR A 151 -20.36 -15.32 2.30
N GLN A 152 -21.47 -15.59 3.00
CA GLN A 152 -22.07 -14.60 3.91
C GLN A 152 -21.15 -14.34 5.11
N ILE A 153 -20.49 -15.38 5.61
CA ILE A 153 -19.53 -15.29 6.73
C ILE A 153 -18.34 -14.43 6.31
N GLY A 154 -17.76 -14.68 5.13
CA GLY A 154 -16.65 -13.89 4.59
C GLY A 154 -16.98 -12.40 4.50
N LYS A 155 -18.19 -12.05 4.06
CA LYS A 155 -18.66 -10.65 4.02
C LYS A 155 -18.74 -10.01 5.40
N VAL A 156 -19.29 -10.70 6.40
CA VAL A 156 -19.37 -10.20 7.77
C VAL A 156 -17.98 -10.03 8.37
N VAL A 157 -17.09 -11.00 8.15
CA VAL A 157 -15.68 -10.92 8.59
C VAL A 157 -14.97 -9.75 7.93
N THR A 158 -15.19 -9.48 6.64
CA THR A 158 -14.65 -8.30 5.96
C THR A 158 -15.07 -7.00 6.63
N ILE A 159 -16.34 -6.87 7.02
CA ILE A 159 -16.83 -5.68 7.73
C ILE A 159 -16.07 -5.51 9.04
N LEU A 160 -16.01 -6.55 9.87
CA LEU A 160 -15.31 -6.50 11.16
C LEU A 160 -13.80 -6.22 10.99
N TYR A 161 -13.17 -6.83 10.00
CA TYR A 161 -11.77 -6.60 9.66
C TYR A 161 -11.53 -5.15 9.23
N SER A 162 -12.40 -4.58 8.40
CA SER A 162 -12.27 -3.19 7.96
C SER A 162 -12.39 -2.17 9.10
N LEU A 163 -13.25 -2.43 10.09
CA LEU A 163 -13.46 -1.53 11.23
C LEU A 163 -12.20 -1.35 12.09
N ILE A 164 -11.39 -2.41 12.21
CA ILE A 164 -10.12 -2.37 12.96
C ILE A 164 -8.96 -1.94 12.04
N GLY A 165 -8.96 -2.41 10.80
CA GLY A 165 -7.89 -2.19 9.85
C GLY A 165 -7.76 -0.75 9.36
N ILE A 166 -8.87 -0.07 9.06
CA ILE A 166 -8.86 1.32 8.58
C ILE A 166 -8.19 2.29 9.58
N PRO A 167 -8.60 2.36 10.87
CA PRO A 167 -7.96 3.27 11.82
C PRO A 167 -6.48 2.93 12.03
N LEU A 168 -6.11 1.64 11.99
CA LEU A 168 -4.74 1.19 12.08
C LEU A 168 -3.89 1.72 10.89
N THR A 169 -4.41 1.60 9.67
CA THR A 169 -3.75 2.09 8.46
C THR A 169 -3.67 3.62 8.42
N LEU A 170 -4.66 4.33 8.98
CA LEU A 170 -4.60 5.80 9.09
C LEU A 170 -3.48 6.28 10.01
N ILE A 171 -3.30 5.66 11.18
CA ILE A 171 -2.19 5.99 12.10
C ILE A 171 -0.84 5.70 11.42
N PHE A 172 -0.75 4.59 10.69
CA PHE A 172 0.42 4.24 9.91
C PHE A 172 0.74 5.25 8.80
N LEU A 173 -0.29 5.71 8.09
CA LEU A 173 -0.13 6.68 7.01
C LEU A 173 0.33 8.05 7.54
N ALA A 174 -0.16 8.48 8.70
CA ALA A 174 0.31 9.70 9.36
C ALA A 174 1.81 9.62 9.68
N ASN A 175 2.26 8.51 10.29
CA ASN A 175 3.66 8.31 10.62
C ASN A 175 4.58 8.24 9.40
N ILE A 176 4.13 7.60 8.31
CA ILE A 176 4.87 7.61 7.04
C ILE A 176 4.89 9.00 6.42
N GLY A 177 3.78 9.74 6.51
CA GLY A 177 3.67 11.12 6.04
C GLY A 177 4.74 12.03 6.66
N ASP A 178 4.94 11.95 7.97
CA ASP A 178 5.95 12.73 8.68
C ASP A 178 7.38 12.35 8.28
N LEU A 179 7.65 11.05 8.11
CA LEU A 179 8.94 10.55 7.63
C LEU A 179 9.21 11.02 6.19
N MET A 180 8.23 10.93 5.31
CA MET A 180 8.32 11.38 3.92
C MET A 180 8.52 12.90 3.85
N ALA A 181 7.79 13.68 4.65
CA ALA A 181 7.96 15.13 4.72
C ALA A 181 9.38 15.51 5.20
N SER A 182 9.92 14.80 6.18
CA SER A 182 11.28 14.99 6.69
C SER A 182 12.32 14.64 5.63
N PHE A 183 12.12 13.53 4.92
CA PHE A 183 12.96 13.14 3.78
C PHE A 183 12.91 14.16 2.65
N PHE A 184 11.72 14.66 2.28
CA PHE A 184 11.57 15.70 1.27
C PHE A 184 12.24 17.01 1.69
N ARG A 185 12.09 17.44 2.94
CA ARG A 185 12.80 18.61 3.47
C ARG A 185 14.32 18.45 3.39
N TYR A 186 14.82 17.28 3.77
CA TYR A 186 16.24 16.95 3.70
C TYR A 186 16.75 16.90 2.25
N ALA A 187 16.03 16.21 1.36
CA ALA A 187 16.36 16.10 -0.05
C ALA A 187 16.32 17.48 -0.74
N TYR A 188 15.29 18.28 -0.48
CA TYR A 188 15.16 19.64 -0.97
C TYR A 188 16.30 20.54 -0.46
N SER A 189 16.64 20.46 0.82
CA SER A 189 17.80 21.16 1.39
C SER A 189 19.11 20.75 0.71
N ARG A 190 19.35 19.46 0.51
CA ARG A 190 20.60 18.97 -0.09
C ARG A 190 20.70 19.26 -1.61
N LEU A 191 19.58 19.24 -2.33
CA LEU A 191 19.55 19.38 -3.79
C LEU A 191 19.31 20.84 -4.22
N CYS A 192 18.28 21.51 -3.69
CA CYS A 192 17.95 22.88 -4.04
C CYS A 192 18.82 23.91 -3.29
N CYS A 193 19.17 23.67 -2.02
CA CYS A 193 20.03 24.63 -1.29
C CYS A 193 21.52 24.52 -1.66
N ARG A 194 22.03 23.46 -2.29
CA ARG A 194 23.42 23.46 -2.80
C ARG A 194 23.62 24.46 -3.94
N TRP A 195 22.68 24.50 -4.89
CA TRP A 195 22.73 25.44 -6.01
C TRP A 195 22.39 26.86 -5.54
N CYS A 196 21.30 27.02 -4.77
CA CYS A 196 20.87 28.34 -4.28
C CYS A 196 21.79 28.94 -3.21
N ARG A 197 22.37 28.16 -2.26
CA ARG A 197 23.37 28.67 -1.30
C ARG A 197 24.70 28.98 -1.99
N GLY A 198 25.09 28.23 -3.02
CA GLY A 198 26.29 28.51 -3.81
C GLY A 198 26.19 29.83 -4.58
N THR A 199 25.04 30.11 -5.21
CA THR A 199 24.79 31.36 -5.92
C THR A 199 24.55 32.55 -4.97
N ARG A 200 23.78 32.38 -3.88
CA ARG A 200 23.53 33.46 -2.89
C ARG A 200 24.79 33.88 -2.12
N ARG A 201 25.67 32.94 -1.75
CA ARG A 201 26.93 33.27 -1.05
C ARG A 201 27.81 34.26 -1.80
N ARG A 202 27.82 34.23 -3.13
CA ARG A 202 28.59 35.21 -3.92
C ARG A 202 28.00 36.62 -3.88
N CYS A 203 26.71 36.76 -3.57
CA CYS A 203 26.03 38.05 -3.46
C CYS A 203 26.06 38.64 -2.04
N GLU A 204 26.26 37.80 -1.01
CA GLU A 204 26.26 38.24 0.41
C GLU A 204 27.61 38.76 0.90
N TYR A 205 28.74 38.31 0.36
CA TYR A 205 30.04 38.83 0.77
C TYR A 205 30.31 40.19 0.10
N PRO A 206 30.65 41.24 0.88
CA PRO A 206 31.05 42.50 0.29
C PRO A 206 32.31 42.30 -0.56
N PRO A 207 32.42 42.98 -1.71
CA PRO A 207 33.49 42.74 -2.68
C PRO A 207 34.90 42.91 -2.08
N GLU A 208 35.04 43.77 -1.07
CA GLU A 208 36.29 43.97 -0.34
C GLU A 208 36.73 42.74 0.48
N ALA A 209 35.78 42.08 1.15
CA ALA A 209 36.07 40.88 1.93
C ALA A 209 36.44 39.69 1.03
N VAL A 210 35.80 39.59 -0.14
CA VAL A 210 36.13 38.55 -1.14
C VAL A 210 37.53 38.79 -1.73
N ALA A 211 37.90 40.05 -1.96
CA ALA A 211 39.22 40.43 -2.45
C ALA A 211 40.33 40.09 -1.43
N GLN A 212 40.09 40.34 -0.13
CA GLN A 212 41.03 39.95 0.94
C GLN A 212 41.25 38.44 1.03
N MET A 213 40.25 37.63 0.65
CA MET A 213 40.35 36.16 0.60
C MET A 213 40.88 35.61 -0.74
N GLY A 214 41.39 36.48 -1.63
CA GLY A 214 41.91 36.07 -2.94
C GLY A 214 40.86 35.44 -3.85
N GLY A 215 39.57 35.78 -3.68
CA GLY A 215 38.47 35.28 -4.50
C GLY A 215 37.97 33.87 -4.14
N ARG A 216 38.47 33.23 -3.08
CA ARG A 216 37.96 31.93 -2.59
C ARG A 216 37.11 32.09 -1.34
N LEU A 217 35.83 31.74 -1.45
CA LEU A 217 34.93 31.65 -0.31
C LEU A 217 35.19 30.35 0.49
N PRO A 218 35.01 30.37 1.83
CA PRO A 218 35.11 29.18 2.66
C PRO A 218 34.06 28.10 2.27
N PRO A 219 34.37 26.81 2.46
CA PRO A 219 33.51 25.70 2.03
C PRO A 219 32.16 25.67 2.77
N LEU A 220 31.12 25.11 2.14
CA LEU A 220 29.78 25.07 2.74
C LEU A 220 29.68 24.28 4.05
N SER A 221 30.65 23.41 4.30
CA SER A 221 30.74 22.57 5.48
C SER A 221 31.18 23.31 6.75
N SER A 222 31.67 24.54 6.64
CA SER A 222 32.10 25.33 7.81
C SER A 222 30.96 26.14 8.45
N ASP A 223 29.76 26.13 7.86
CA ASP A 223 28.62 26.85 8.43
C ASP A 223 27.98 26.03 9.54
N VAL A 224 27.82 26.64 10.72
CA VAL A 224 27.12 26.04 11.86
C VAL A 224 25.62 26.21 11.67
N VAL A 225 24.91 25.09 11.56
CA VAL A 225 23.44 25.07 11.39
C VAL A 225 22.78 25.63 12.66
N GLY A 226 22.07 26.75 12.52
CA GLY A 226 21.34 27.39 13.64
C GLY A 226 21.85 28.78 14.05
N GLU A 227 23.08 29.16 13.66
CA GLU A 227 23.63 30.53 13.82
C GLU A 227 23.76 31.26 12.48
N GLU A 228 22.88 30.91 11.53
CA GLU A 228 22.89 31.51 10.20
C GLU A 228 22.37 32.96 10.32
N THR A 229 23.25 33.95 10.18
CA THR A 229 22.92 35.39 10.33
C THR A 229 21.80 35.88 9.39
N TYR A 230 21.47 35.08 8.38
CA TYR A 230 20.54 35.41 7.31
C TYR A 230 19.16 34.74 7.42
N MET A 231 18.98 33.74 8.29
CA MET A 231 17.66 33.15 8.56
C MET A 231 17.62 32.57 9.98
N PRO A 232 17.02 33.27 10.96
CA PRO A 232 16.90 32.73 12.31
C PRO A 232 15.80 31.66 12.33
N THR A 233 16.19 30.39 12.43
CA THR A 233 15.23 29.28 12.64
C THR A 233 14.62 29.27 14.05
N SER A 234 15.02 30.19 14.93
CA SER A 234 14.61 30.25 16.34
C SER A 234 13.75 31.47 16.72
N GLN A 235 13.27 32.28 15.75
CA GLN A 235 12.35 33.37 16.06
C GLN A 235 10.91 33.00 15.74
N ASP A 236 10.25 32.42 16.73
CA ASP A 236 8.79 32.44 16.84
C ASP A 236 8.30 33.90 16.91
N SER A 237 7.60 34.31 15.85
CA SER A 237 6.38 35.12 15.81
C SER A 237 6.17 36.47 16.53
N GLU A 238 7.07 37.09 17.32
CA GLU A 238 6.61 38.30 18.10
C GLU A 238 7.44 39.59 18.13
N THR A 239 8.56 39.74 17.44
CA THR A 239 9.33 41.00 17.51
C THR A 239 9.64 41.65 16.17
N THR A 240 8.63 41.75 15.30
CA THR A 240 8.57 42.86 14.33
C THR A 240 7.89 44.03 15.05
N PHE A 241 8.50 45.22 15.04
CA PHE A 241 8.10 46.45 15.77
C PHE A 241 8.85 46.74 17.09
N ARG A 242 10.16 46.99 16.99
CA ARG A 242 10.74 48.20 17.61
C ARG A 242 12.14 48.44 17.07
N GLY A 243 12.28 49.49 16.26
CA GLY A 243 13.59 49.96 15.82
C GLY A 243 14.43 50.45 17.00
N LYS A 244 15.76 50.30 16.88
CA LYS A 244 16.82 51.06 17.57
C LYS A 244 18.21 50.63 17.07
N PRO A 245 19.29 51.41 17.30
CA PRO A 245 19.88 52.24 16.24
C PRO A 245 21.30 51.82 15.83
N PHE A 246 21.73 52.42 14.72
CA PHE A 246 23.09 52.49 14.17
C PHE A 246 24.13 52.75 15.28
N MET A 247 25.10 51.83 15.45
CA MET A 247 26.22 52.03 16.36
C MET A 247 27.41 52.64 15.62
N ASP A 248 27.83 53.78 16.16
CA ASP A 248 28.87 54.70 15.73
C ASP A 248 30.27 54.05 15.78
N ILE A 249 31.00 54.14 14.67
CA ILE A 249 32.42 53.80 14.60
C ILE A 249 33.19 55.10 14.83
N LYS A 250 33.52 55.39 16.09
CA LYS A 250 34.57 56.35 16.44
C LYS A 250 35.43 55.79 17.56
N GLU A 251 36.72 56.09 17.46
CA GLU A 251 37.82 55.71 18.36
C GLU A 251 38.50 54.36 18.09
N ALA A 252 39.04 54.21 16.88
CA ALA A 252 40.34 53.56 16.73
C ALA A 252 41.41 54.66 16.66
N SER A 253 42.03 54.87 17.82
CA SER A 253 43.11 55.82 18.08
C SER A 253 44.29 55.67 17.12
N LEU A 254 44.90 56.82 16.83
CA LEU A 254 46.12 57.03 16.07
C LEU A 254 47.26 56.07 16.48
N LYS A 255 48.00 55.59 15.47
CA LYS A 255 49.42 55.24 15.55
C LYS A 255 50.27 56.51 15.70
N PRO A 256 51.48 56.48 16.28
CA PRO A 256 52.52 55.46 16.10
C PRO A 256 52.63 54.39 17.18
#